data_AF-A0A349E116-F1
#
_entry.id   AF-A0A349E116-F1
#
_cell.length_a   1.000
_cell.length_b   1.000
_cell.length_c   1.000
_cell.angle_alpha   90.00
_cell.angle_beta   90.00
_cell.angle_gamma   90.00
#
_symmetry.space_group_name_H-M   'P 1'
#
loop_
_entity.id
_entity.type
_entity.pdbx_description
1 polymer ?
#
loop_
_entity_poly.entity_id
_entity_poly.type
_entity_poly.pdbx_seq_one_letter_code
_entity_poly.pdbx_strand_id
1 'polypeptide(L)'
;MLANFIVAIFWTIFIIYVGSNFYTNLLSEYKNTPRRRIRRYYQELEQASRLGEAALQVPFQNLLYDYAKEYGRKMHLANLSPTTQETTQPPRVITGHWESVSLFTDLDAEVNQRMMLGYPRQNIIFENTHTAILIQQGKKVAQIKMDDWNKLHHFLLKFVKFDPMYTVN
;
A
#
# COMPACT_ATOMS: atom_id res chain seq x y z
N MET A 1 33.13 -16.90 -44.78
CA MET A 1 31.64 -16.93 -44.82
C MET A 1 31.02 -17.44 -43.52
N LEU A 2 31.52 -18.53 -42.91
CA LEU A 2 30.94 -19.11 -41.68
C LEU A 2 30.98 -18.19 -40.44
N ALA A 3 32.09 -17.47 -40.22
CA ALA A 3 32.26 -16.58 -39.06
C ALA A 3 31.27 -15.40 -39.06
N ASN A 4 31.03 -14.78 -40.22
CA ASN A 4 30.05 -13.69 -40.35
C ASN A 4 28.62 -14.18 -40.05
N PHE A 5 28.31 -15.43 -40.40
CA PHE A 5 27.01 -16.05 -40.13
C PHE A 5 26.80 -16.28 -38.62
N ILE A 6 27.82 -16.76 -37.92
CA ILE A 6 27.79 -16.95 -36.46
C ILE A 6 27.63 -15.61 -35.73
N VAL A 7 28.38 -14.58 -36.17
CA VAL A 7 28.27 -13.23 -35.60
C VAL A 7 26.87 -12.65 -35.85
N ALA A 8 26.30 -12.83 -37.04
CA ALA A 8 24.93 -12.40 -37.34
C ALA A 8 23.88 -13.09 -36.45
N ILE A 9 23.99 -14.40 -36.26
CA ILE A 9 23.08 -15.15 -35.37
C ILE A 9 23.20 -14.66 -33.92
N PHE A 10 24.43 -14.45 -33.45
CA PHE A 10 24.69 -13.92 -32.10
C PHE A 10 24.05 -12.55 -31.89
N TRP A 11 24.26 -11.61 -32.82
CA TRP A 11 23.63 -10.29 -32.76
C TRP A 11 22.11 -10.36 -32.81
N THR A 12 21.54 -11.23 -33.64
CA THR A 12 20.09 -11.42 -33.72
C THR A 12 19.50 -11.90 -32.39
N ILE A 13 20.11 -12.92 -31.77
CA ILE A 13 19.68 -13.45 -30.47
C ILE A 13 19.86 -12.40 -29.37
N PHE A 14 20.99 -11.69 -29.37
CA PHE A 14 21.27 -10.63 -28.40
C PHE A 14 20.26 -9.49 -28.48
N ILE A 15 19.92 -9.02 -29.69
CA ILE A 15 18.93 -7.96 -29.90
C ILE A 15 17.53 -8.43 -29.45
N ILE A 16 17.13 -9.67 -29.76
CA ILE A 16 15.85 -10.23 -29.30
C ILE A 16 15.81 -10.32 -27.78
N TYR A 17 16.89 -10.78 -27.14
CA TYR A 17 16.97 -10.91 -25.68
C TYR A 17 16.95 -9.56 -24.96
N VAL A 18 17.78 -8.61 -25.41
CA VAL A 18 17.85 -7.26 -24.85
C VAL A 18 16.52 -6.53 -25.10
N GLY A 19 15.99 -6.62 -26.31
CA GLY A 19 14.69 -6.06 -26.67
C GLY A 19 13.59 -6.63 -25.78
N SER A 20 13.47 -7.96 -25.67
CA SER A 20 12.44 -8.61 -24.85
C SER A 20 12.51 -8.18 -23.38
N ASN A 21 13.68 -8.16 -22.76
CA ASN A 21 13.85 -7.68 -21.39
C ASN A 21 13.52 -6.20 -21.24
N PHE A 22 13.87 -5.38 -22.22
CA PHE A 22 13.52 -3.96 -22.21
C PHE A 22 11.99 -3.77 -22.32
N TYR A 23 11.33 -4.47 -23.25
CA TYR A 23 9.87 -4.42 -23.40
C TYR A 23 9.13 -4.91 -22.16
N THR A 24 9.58 -6.01 -21.52
CA THR A 24 8.94 -6.53 -20.30
C THR A 24 9.10 -5.56 -19.14
N ASN A 25 10.28 -4.96 -18.97
CA ASN A 25 10.51 -3.93 -17.96
C ASN A 25 9.65 -2.70 -18.20
N LEU A 26 9.59 -2.18 -19.44
CA LEU A 26 8.84 -0.98 -19.78
C LEU A 26 7.32 -1.20 -19.64
N LEU A 27 6.83 -2.39 -20.01
CA LEU A 27 5.45 -2.80 -19.75
C LEU A 27 5.16 -2.93 -18.26
N SER A 28 6.10 -3.46 -17.48
CA SER A 28 5.94 -3.55 -16.02
C SER A 28 5.87 -2.16 -15.38
N GLU A 29 6.73 -1.24 -15.81
CA GLU A 29 6.81 0.13 -15.30
C GLU A 29 5.57 0.94 -15.67
N TYR A 30 5.12 0.85 -16.93
CA TYR A 30 3.85 1.43 -17.39
C TYR A 30 2.63 0.87 -16.63
N LYS A 31 2.63 -0.44 -16.34
CA LYS A 31 1.54 -1.08 -15.60
C LYS A 31 1.51 -0.72 -14.11
N ASN A 32 2.61 -0.20 -13.56
CA ASN A 32 2.78 -0.03 -12.12
C ASN A 32 2.75 1.43 -11.63
N THR A 33 2.30 2.40 -12.44
CA THR A 33 2.20 3.79 -11.96
C THR A 33 1.23 3.93 -10.77
N PRO A 34 1.51 4.82 -9.78
CA PRO A 34 0.64 4.98 -8.61
C PRO A 34 -0.81 5.33 -8.95
N ARG A 35 -0.99 6.18 -9.96
CA ARG A 35 -2.32 6.57 -10.48
C ARG A 35 -3.09 5.36 -11.01
N ARG A 36 -2.42 4.43 -11.69
CA ARG A 36 -3.06 3.22 -12.23
C ARG A 36 -3.45 2.25 -11.12
N ARG A 37 -2.64 2.09 -10.07
CA ARG A 37 -2.98 1.26 -8.90
C ARG A 37 -4.19 1.81 -8.15
N ILE A 38 -4.24 3.12 -7.91
CA ILE A 38 -5.38 3.78 -7.27
C ILE A 38 -6.64 3.68 -8.16
N ARG A 39 -6.49 3.83 -9.48
CA ARG A 39 -7.61 3.63 -10.41
C ARG A 39 -8.16 2.20 -10.33
N ARG A 40 -7.29 1.19 -10.28
CA ARG A 40 -7.69 -0.21 -10.10
C ARG A 40 -8.43 -0.39 -8.76
N TYR A 41 -7.93 0.21 -7.69
CA TYR A 41 -8.62 0.21 -6.39
C TYR A 41 -10.07 0.70 -6.51
N TYR A 42 -10.32 1.83 -7.18
CA TYR A 42 -11.70 2.32 -7.35
C TYR A 42 -12.58 1.33 -8.14
N GLN A 43 -12.03 0.69 -9.17
CA GLN A 43 -12.75 -0.32 -9.97
C GLN A 43 -13.07 -1.58 -9.17
N GLU A 44 -12.14 -2.02 -8.32
CA GLU A 44 -12.33 -3.17 -7.41
C GLU A 44 -13.32 -2.82 -6.30
N LEU A 45 -13.30 -1.59 -5.79
CA LEU A 45 -14.24 -1.10 -4.78
C LEU A 45 -15.68 -1.07 -5.32
N GLU A 46 -15.88 -0.65 -6.56
CA GLU A 46 -17.20 -0.67 -7.21
C GLU A 46 -17.73 -2.09 -7.41
N GLN A 47 -16.85 -3.06 -7.69
CA GLN A 47 -17.25 -4.46 -7.79
C GLN A 47 -17.58 -5.05 -6.42
N ALA A 48 -16.76 -4.75 -5.42
CA ALA A 48 -16.94 -5.20 -4.05
C ALA A 48 -18.23 -4.66 -3.42
N SER A 49 -18.64 -3.43 -3.72
CA SER A 49 -19.88 -2.84 -3.19
C SER A 49 -21.13 -3.63 -3.56
N ARG A 50 -21.10 -4.38 -4.67
CA ARG A 50 -22.20 -5.26 -5.11
C ARG A 50 -22.27 -6.57 -4.32
N LEU A 51 -21.19 -6.93 -3.61
CA LEU A 51 -21.07 -8.16 -2.83
C LEU A 51 -21.36 -7.94 -1.33
N GLY A 52 -21.46 -6.68 -0.90
CA GLY A 52 -21.73 -6.30 0.48
C GLY A 52 -20.52 -5.74 1.23
N GLU A 53 -20.76 -5.24 2.43
CA GLU A 53 -19.79 -4.46 3.21
C GLU A 53 -18.49 -5.22 3.53
N ALA A 54 -18.58 -6.52 3.86
CA ALA A 54 -17.41 -7.34 4.15
C ALA A 54 -16.42 -7.41 2.96
N ALA A 55 -16.90 -7.32 1.72
CA ALA A 55 -16.06 -7.36 0.53
C ALA A 55 -15.27 -6.06 0.31
N LEU A 56 -15.70 -4.94 0.92
CA LEU A 56 -15.11 -3.61 0.69
C LEU A 56 -13.70 -3.45 1.27
N GLN A 57 -13.31 -4.32 2.20
CA GLN A 57 -11.99 -4.28 2.82
C GLN A 57 -10.90 -4.76 1.84
N VAL A 58 -11.24 -5.71 0.97
CA VAL A 58 -10.28 -6.39 0.09
C VAL A 58 -9.59 -5.44 -0.92
N PRO A 59 -10.30 -4.54 -1.62
CA PRO A 59 -9.66 -3.59 -2.53
C PRO A 59 -8.62 -2.69 -1.87
N PHE A 60 -8.90 -2.18 -0.67
CA PHE A 60 -7.96 -1.31 0.04
C PHE A 60 -6.77 -2.08 0.60
N GLN A 61 -7.02 -3.30 1.10
CA GLN A 61 -5.96 -4.23 1.50
C GLN A 61 -4.98 -4.49 0.35
N ASN A 62 -5.48 -4.79 -0.85
CA ASN A 62 -4.66 -5.01 -2.04
C ASN A 62 -3.83 -3.77 -2.39
N LEU A 63 -4.46 -2.59 -2.37
CA LEU A 63 -3.78 -1.32 -2.63
C LEU A 63 -2.62 -1.10 -1.65
N LEU A 64 -2.84 -1.35 -0.35
CA LEU A 64 -1.79 -1.24 0.66
C LEU A 64 -0.64 -2.24 0.41
N TYR A 65 -0.95 -3.49 0.06
CA TYR A 65 0.07 -4.48 -0.28
C TYR A 65 0.94 -4.05 -1.47
N ASP A 66 0.33 -3.49 -2.52
CA ASP A 66 1.09 -3.01 -3.67
C ASP A 66 2.08 -1.92 -3.28
N TYR A 67 1.62 -0.95 -2.47
CA TYR A 67 2.48 0.13 -2.00
C TYR A 67 3.58 -0.40 -1.08
N ALA A 68 3.27 -1.27 -0.11
CA ALA A 68 4.29 -1.82 0.78
C ALA A 68 5.37 -2.58 -0.01
N LYS A 69 4.96 -3.39 -0.99
CA LYS A 69 5.86 -4.15 -1.86
C LYS A 69 6.82 -3.25 -2.66
N GLU A 70 6.33 -2.13 -3.20
CA GLU A 70 7.18 -1.16 -3.93
C GLU A 70 8.32 -0.62 -3.06
N TYR A 71 8.08 -0.46 -1.75
CA TYR A 71 9.08 0.05 -0.81
C TYR A 71 9.86 -1.05 -0.08
N GLY A 72 9.78 -2.31 -0.54
CA GLY A 72 10.48 -3.43 0.09
C GLY A 72 9.96 -3.76 1.50
N ARG A 73 8.73 -3.36 1.83
CA ARG A 73 8.11 -3.56 3.14
C ARG A 73 7.01 -4.63 3.08
N LYS A 74 6.68 -5.18 4.24
CA LYS A 74 5.60 -6.14 4.48
C LYS A 74 4.49 -5.46 5.28
N MET A 75 3.25 -5.70 4.91
CA MET A 75 2.09 -5.31 5.71
C MET A 75 1.83 -6.36 6.78
N HIS A 76 1.51 -5.89 7.99
CA HIS A 76 0.88 -6.75 8.99
C HIS A 76 -0.62 -6.47 8.98
N LEU A 77 -1.37 -7.41 8.38
CA LEU A 77 -2.78 -7.55 8.67
C LEU A 77 -2.88 -8.24 10.02
N ALA A 78 -3.12 -7.46 11.08
CA ALA A 78 -3.47 -8.03 12.36
C ALA A 78 -4.97 -7.79 12.55
N ASN A 79 -5.68 -8.78 13.08
CA ASN A 79 -6.85 -8.51 13.90
C ASN A 79 -6.31 -7.74 15.11
N LEU A 80 -6.30 -6.42 15.01
CA LEU A 80 -5.71 -5.55 16.00
C LEU A 80 -6.42 -5.80 17.31
N SER A 81 -5.65 -6.16 18.32
CA SER A 81 -6.14 -6.36 19.67
C SER A 81 -5.45 -5.36 20.58
N PRO A 82 -6.11 -4.92 21.66
CA PRO A 82 -5.51 -3.99 22.63
C PRO A 82 -4.21 -4.53 23.25
N THR A 83 -4.03 -5.85 23.23
CA THR A 83 -2.84 -6.55 23.76
C THR A 83 -1.78 -6.85 22.69
N THR A 84 -1.94 -6.41 21.44
CA THR A 84 -0.88 -6.57 20.44
C THR A 84 0.30 -5.70 20.84
N GLN A 85 1.20 -6.26 21.66
CA GLN A 85 2.43 -5.60 22.05
C GLN A 85 3.21 -5.29 20.77
N GLU A 86 3.44 -4.00 20.52
CA GLU A 86 4.46 -3.58 19.56
C GLU A 86 5.77 -4.23 20.02
N THR A 87 6.22 -5.25 19.30
CA THR A 87 7.50 -5.89 19.59
C THR A 87 8.58 -4.82 19.69
N THR A 88 9.32 -4.81 20.80
CA THR A 88 10.32 -3.80 21.17
C THR A 88 11.43 -3.62 20.13
N GLN A 89 11.51 -4.52 19.15
CA GLN A 89 12.17 -4.30 17.87
C GLN A 89 11.10 -4.28 16.78
N PRO A 90 10.92 -3.17 16.02
CA PRO A 90 10.22 -3.29 14.76
C PRO A 90 11.08 -4.23 13.91
N PRO A 91 10.59 -5.40 13.47
CA PRO A 91 11.28 -6.07 12.39
C PRO A 91 11.38 -5.02 11.28
N ARG A 92 12.61 -4.74 10.82
CA ARG A 92 12.94 -3.67 9.83
C ARG A 92 12.13 -3.72 8.53
N VAL A 93 11.23 -4.68 8.40
CA VAL A 93 10.46 -5.03 7.23
C VAL A 93 8.95 -4.75 7.41
N ILE A 94 8.40 -4.48 8.60
CA ILE A 94 6.95 -4.18 8.74
C ILE A 94 6.67 -2.69 8.47
N THR A 95 5.67 -2.42 7.63
CA THR A 95 5.21 -1.06 7.32
C THR A 95 4.44 -0.42 8.48
N GLY A 96 3.45 -1.12 9.02
CA GLY A 96 2.49 -0.62 9.99
C GLY A 96 1.24 -1.49 10.02
N HIS A 97 0.22 -1.00 10.72
CA HIS A 97 -1.07 -1.65 10.88
C HIS A 97 -2.16 -0.98 10.02
N TRP A 98 -3.21 -1.73 9.72
CA TRP A 98 -4.40 -1.20 9.04
C TRP A 98 -5.64 -1.87 9.61
N GLU A 99 -6.69 -1.07 9.78
CA GLU A 99 -8.02 -1.51 10.14
C GLU A 99 -9.07 -0.90 9.23
N SER A 100 -9.96 -1.76 8.71
CA SER A 100 -11.16 -1.34 8.01
C SER A 100 -12.34 -1.33 8.98
N VAL A 101 -13.09 -0.24 8.96
CA VAL A 101 -14.24 0.02 9.83
C VAL A 101 -15.50 0.04 8.98
N SER A 102 -16.65 -0.20 9.60
CA SER A 102 -17.93 -0.11 8.91
C SER A 102 -18.13 1.23 8.20
N LEU A 103 -18.77 1.18 7.04
CA LEU A 103 -19.04 2.30 6.13
C LEU A 103 -19.62 3.53 6.82
N PHE A 104 -20.52 3.30 7.77
CA PHE A 104 -21.32 4.33 8.43
C PHE A 104 -20.72 4.79 9.76
N THR A 105 -19.59 4.20 10.18
CA THR A 105 -18.94 4.57 11.43
C THR A 105 -18.31 5.96 11.33
N ASP A 106 -18.53 6.77 12.38
CA ASP A 106 -17.74 7.98 12.62
C ASP A 106 -16.30 7.58 12.96
N LEU A 107 -15.43 7.79 11.97
CA LEU A 107 -14.04 7.35 12.04
C LEU A 107 -13.25 8.09 13.12
N ASP A 108 -13.57 9.35 13.42
CA ASP A 108 -12.87 10.10 14.47
C ASP A 108 -13.24 9.55 15.85
N ALA A 109 -14.53 9.24 16.09
CA ALA A 109 -14.98 8.62 17.33
C ALA A 109 -14.37 7.21 17.53
N GLU A 110 -14.39 6.39 16.48
CA GLU A 110 -13.81 5.04 16.51
C GLU A 110 -12.31 5.08 16.80
N VAL A 111 -11.56 5.93 16.10
CA VAL A 111 -10.11 6.07 16.33
C VAL A 111 -9.82 6.48 17.76
N ASN A 112 -10.55 7.46 18.31
CA ASN A 112 -10.37 7.88 19.70
C ASN A 112 -10.61 6.72 20.69
N GLN A 113 -11.67 5.94 20.48
CA GLN A 113 -11.97 4.77 21.29
C GLN A 113 -10.86 3.71 21.18
N ARG A 114 -10.38 3.41 19.98
CA ARG A 114 -9.27 2.45 19.74
C ARG A 114 -7.98 2.91 20.41
N MET A 115 -7.69 4.22 20.35
CA MET A 115 -6.54 4.80 21.05
C MET A 115 -6.68 4.69 22.57
N MET A 116 -7.88 4.84 23.14
CA MET A 116 -8.10 4.62 24.58
C MET A 116 -7.91 3.16 24.99
N LEU A 117 -8.29 2.21 24.11
CA LEU A 117 -8.14 0.77 24.34
C LEU A 117 -6.69 0.26 24.24
N GLY A 118 -5.73 1.11 23.85
CA GLY A 118 -4.31 0.73 23.82
C GLY A 118 -3.84 0.11 22.51
N TYR A 119 -4.54 0.38 21.40
CA TYR A 119 -4.11 -0.06 20.07
C TYR A 119 -2.68 0.43 19.74
N PRO A 120 -1.96 -0.27 18.84
CA PRO A 120 -0.67 0.18 18.34
C PRO A 120 -0.72 1.63 17.88
N ARG A 121 0.32 2.40 18.23
CA ARG A 121 0.36 3.86 18.03
C ARG A 121 1.43 4.28 17.05
N GLN A 122 2.36 3.40 16.66
CA GLN A 122 3.50 3.79 15.83
C GLN A 122 3.11 4.19 14.41
N ASN A 123 2.35 3.35 13.70
CA ASN A 123 1.91 3.61 12.33
C ASN A 123 0.67 2.77 12.01
N ILE A 124 -0.51 3.37 12.02
CA ILE A 124 -1.78 2.67 11.79
C ILE A 124 -2.75 3.49 10.94
N ILE A 125 -3.36 2.84 9.95
CA ILE A 125 -4.45 3.39 9.14
C ILE A 125 -5.79 2.87 9.66
N PHE A 126 -6.76 3.76 9.79
CA PHE A 126 -8.18 3.42 9.91
C PHE A 126 -8.92 3.97 8.70
N GLU A 127 -9.83 3.20 8.11
CA GLU A 127 -10.63 3.66 6.96
C GLU A 127 -12.03 3.03 6.91
N ASN A 128 -12.97 3.72 6.28
CA ASN A 128 -14.35 3.28 6.07
C ASN A 128 -14.80 3.42 4.61
N THR A 129 -13.86 3.25 3.67
CA THR A 129 -13.94 3.49 2.21
C THR A 129 -14.17 4.93 1.76
N HIS A 130 -14.74 5.78 2.61
CA HIS A 130 -15.00 7.19 2.29
C HIS A 130 -13.92 8.12 2.85
N THR A 131 -13.43 7.80 4.05
CA THR A 131 -12.45 8.58 4.79
C THR A 131 -11.35 7.63 5.28
N ALA A 132 -10.12 8.11 5.31
CA ALA A 132 -9.01 7.42 5.96
C ALA A 132 -8.30 8.35 6.94
N ILE A 133 -7.90 7.80 8.09
CA ILE A 133 -7.12 8.46 9.14
C ILE A 133 -5.82 7.69 9.32
N LEU A 134 -4.71 8.43 9.39
CA LEU A 134 -3.39 7.89 9.70
C LEU A 134 -2.95 8.38 11.08
N ILE A 135 -2.67 7.43 11.97
CA ILE A 135 -2.04 7.67 13.26
C ILE A 135 -0.57 7.28 13.16
N GLN A 136 0.31 8.20 13.54
CA GLN A 136 1.74 7.96 13.67
C GLN A 136 2.23 8.50 15.01
N GLN A 137 3.00 7.70 15.74
CA GLN A 137 3.50 8.03 17.08
C GLN A 137 2.38 8.54 18.02
N GLY A 138 1.20 7.93 17.94
CA GLY A 138 0.02 8.27 18.73
C GLY A 138 -0.70 9.55 18.34
N LYS A 139 -0.32 10.20 17.23
CA LYS A 139 -0.95 11.44 16.74
C LYS A 139 -1.65 11.22 15.41
N LYS A 140 -2.80 11.87 15.20
CA LYS A 140 -3.44 11.99 13.89
C LYS A 140 -2.59 12.89 13.00
N VAL A 141 -1.91 12.30 12.01
CA VAL A 141 -0.98 13.02 11.12
C VAL A 141 -1.54 13.25 9.73
N ALA A 142 -2.63 12.58 9.36
CA ALA A 142 -3.36 12.82 8.13
C ALA A 142 -4.81 12.30 8.25
N GLN A 143 -5.72 12.99 7.59
CA GLN A 143 -7.10 12.57 7.36
C GLN A 143 -7.49 13.01 5.96
N ILE A 144 -8.02 12.09 5.16
CA ILE A 144 -8.36 12.35 3.75
C ILE A 144 -9.75 11.82 3.41
N LYS A 145 -10.37 12.43 2.40
CA LYS A 145 -11.42 11.77 1.62
C LYS A 145 -10.76 10.86 0.58
N MET A 146 -11.35 9.70 0.37
CA MET A 146 -10.78 8.60 -0.42
C MET A 146 -11.00 8.77 -1.93
N ASP A 147 -11.85 9.71 -2.35
CA ASP A 147 -12.22 10.00 -3.74
C ASP A 147 -11.15 10.81 -4.52
N ASP A 148 -10.24 11.49 -3.81
CA ASP A 148 -9.14 12.24 -4.41
C ASP A 148 -7.88 11.37 -4.53
N TRP A 149 -7.57 10.94 -5.75
CA TRP A 149 -6.44 10.05 -6.03
C TRP A 149 -5.09 10.66 -5.59
N ASN A 150 -4.91 11.98 -5.71
CA ASN A 150 -3.65 12.63 -5.34
C ASN A 150 -3.45 12.57 -3.83
N LYS A 151 -4.50 12.92 -3.07
CA LYS A 151 -4.48 12.85 -1.60
C LYS A 151 -4.26 11.41 -1.12
N LEU A 152 -4.95 10.45 -1.72
CA LEU A 152 -4.78 9.04 -1.42
C LEU A 152 -3.35 8.56 -1.69
N HIS A 153 -2.76 8.96 -2.82
CA HIS A 153 -1.36 8.64 -3.12
C HIS A 153 -0.41 9.18 -2.04
N HIS A 154 -0.51 10.47 -1.70
CA HIS A 154 0.35 11.08 -0.69
C HIS A 154 0.14 10.49 0.70
N PHE A 155 -1.11 10.17 1.06
CA PHE A 155 -1.45 9.48 2.30
C PHE A 155 -0.77 8.12 2.39
N LEU A 156 -0.87 7.29 1.35
CA LEU A 156 -0.23 5.98 1.29
C LEU A 156 1.29 6.08 1.33
N LEU A 157 1.88 7.08 0.65
CA LEU A 157 3.32 7.35 0.75
C LEU A 157 3.75 7.69 2.17
N LYS A 158 2.99 8.50 2.89
CA LYS A 158 3.29 8.86 4.29
C LYS A 158 3.26 7.64 5.21
N PHE A 159 2.34 6.72 4.96
CA PHE A 159 2.27 5.45 5.69
C PHE A 159 3.43 4.51 5.34
N VAL A 160 3.69 4.26 4.05
CA VAL A 160 4.73 3.28 3.64
C VAL A 160 6.16 3.77 3.77
N LYS A 161 6.38 5.08 3.85
CA LYS A 161 7.72 5.65 4.07
C LYS A 161 8.02 5.92 5.54
N PHE A 162 7.07 5.66 6.43
CA PHE A 162 7.27 5.87 7.86
C PHE A 162 8.50 5.09 8.37
N ASP A 163 9.31 5.78 9.16
CA ASP A 163 10.44 5.22 9.87
C ASP A 163 10.30 5.59 11.36
N PRO A 164 10.06 4.61 12.26
CA PRO A 164 9.89 4.89 13.68
C PRO A 164 11.15 5.47 14.35
N MET A 165 12.33 5.31 13.74
CA MET A 165 13.61 5.80 14.28
C MET A 165 13.96 7.21 13.80
N TYR A 166 13.21 7.77 12.86
CA TYR A 166 13.48 9.10 12.32
C TYR A 166 12.64 10.15 13.07
N THR A 167 13.22 10.77 14.09
CA THR A 167 12.70 12.00 14.73
C THR A 167 13.39 13.22 14.12
N VAL A 168 12.62 14.16 13.60
CA VAL A 168 13.15 15.47 13.17
C VAL A 168 13.63 16.20 14.43
N ASN A 169 14.94 16.41 14.54
CA ASN A 169 15.55 17.30 15.54
C ASN A 169 15.30 18.76 15.19
#